data_AF-A0A1I6EE93-F1
#
_entry.id   AF-A0A1I6EE93-F1
#
_cell.length_a   1.000
_cell.length_b   1.000
_cell.length_c   1.000
_cell.angle_alpha   90.00
_cell.angle_beta   90.00
_cell.angle_gamma   90.00
#
_symmetry.space_group_name_H-M   'P 1'
#
loop_
_entity.id
_entity.type
_entity.pdbx_description
1 polymer ?
#
loop_
_entity_poly.entity_id
_entity_poly.type
_entity_poly.pdbx_seq_one_letter_code
_entity_poly.pdbx_strand_id
1 'polypeptide(L)'
;MAESDEQYDALGAIYERAKHIPTGLAERSTLLTAFGDLRGKSVLDVARGTGFYVRHFHDLGAAKVVGVGSAGEMIGYADGALTRAGLAEVTRQPAVTPDDERGEEFWGPSRKSPSFGVFTAVRAAA
;
A
#
# COMPACT_ATOMS: atom_id res chain seq x y z
N MET A 1 -10.36 -10.87 12.91
CA MET A 1 -9.48 -9.77 12.45
C MET A 1 -8.36 -9.67 13.45
N ALA A 2 -7.13 -9.31 13.06
CA ALA A 2 -6.04 -9.19 14.03
C ALA A 2 -6.38 -8.13 15.09
N GLU A 3 -6.01 -8.41 16.34
CA GLU A 3 -6.50 -7.71 17.54
C GLU A 3 -5.46 -6.72 18.11
N SER A 4 -4.26 -6.63 17.51
CA SER A 4 -3.19 -5.73 17.93
C SER A 4 -2.15 -5.46 16.83
N ASP A 5 -1.41 -4.35 16.97
CA ASP A 5 -0.24 -3.98 16.17
C ASP A 5 0.75 -5.15 16.01
N GLU A 6 1.10 -5.86 17.10
CA GLU A 6 2.02 -7.00 17.05
C GLU A 6 1.49 -8.16 16.20
N GLN A 7 0.18 -8.42 16.25
CA GLN A 7 -0.42 -9.45 15.42
C GLN A 7 -0.40 -9.06 13.94
N TYR A 8 -0.55 -7.77 13.62
CA TYR A 8 -0.41 -7.26 12.26
C TYR A 8 1.04 -7.26 11.76
N ASP A 9 2.02 -6.93 12.61
CA ASP A 9 3.43 -7.08 12.28
C ASP A 9 3.78 -8.55 11.98
N ALA A 10 3.27 -9.47 12.79
CA ALA A 10 3.42 -10.90 12.56
C ALA A 10 2.77 -11.34 11.24
N LEU A 11 1.56 -10.84 10.94
CA LEU A 11 0.84 -11.12 9.69
C LEU A 11 1.57 -10.52 8.48
N GLY A 12 2.09 -9.30 8.59
CA GLY A 12 2.91 -8.64 7.58
C GLY A 12 4.18 -9.43 7.28
N ALA A 13 4.86 -9.92 8.33
CA ALA A 13 6.03 -10.77 8.17
C ALA A 13 5.69 -12.13 7.51
N ILE A 14 4.56 -12.74 7.86
CA ILE A 14 4.08 -13.96 7.18
C ILE A 14 3.80 -13.69 5.71
N TYR A 15 3.10 -12.60 5.39
CA TYR A 15 2.79 -12.19 4.03
C TYR A 15 4.07 -12.00 3.19
N GLU A 16 5.07 -11.30 3.73
CA GLU A 16 6.36 -11.09 3.07
C GLU A 16 7.12 -12.41 2.84
N ARG A 17 7.13 -13.32 3.82
CA ARG A 17 7.72 -14.67 3.64
C ARG A 17 6.98 -15.48 2.57
N ALA A 18 5.66 -15.38 2.51
CA ALA A 18 4.86 -16.06 1.50
C ALA A 18 5.19 -15.63 0.06
N LYS A 19 5.79 -14.45 -0.15
CA LYS A 19 6.28 -14.02 -1.47
C LYS A 19 7.59 -14.69 -1.91
N HIS A 20 8.13 -15.59 -1.09
CA HIS A 20 9.40 -16.29 -1.33
C HIS A 20 9.26 -17.83 -1.37
N ILE A 21 8.06 -18.38 -1.10
CA ILE A 21 7.77 -19.81 -1.33
C ILE A 21 7.42 -20.03 -2.81
N PRO A 22 7.42 -21.29 -3.33
CA PRO A 22 7.20 -21.56 -4.75
C PRO A 22 5.95 -20.91 -5.35
N THR A 23 4.81 -20.94 -4.65
CA THR A 23 3.58 -20.29 -5.11
C THR A 23 3.71 -18.76 -5.17
N GLY A 24 4.38 -18.15 -4.20
CA GLY A 24 4.64 -16.71 -4.21
C GLY A 24 5.59 -16.29 -5.33
N LEU A 25 6.59 -17.12 -5.64
CA LEU A 25 7.48 -16.88 -6.78
C LEU A 25 6.74 -16.96 -8.11
N ALA A 26 5.83 -17.93 -8.26
CA ALA A 26 4.98 -18.03 -9.44
C ALA A 26 4.05 -16.80 -9.57
N GLU A 27 3.37 -16.41 -8.49
CA GLU A 27 2.53 -15.21 -8.45
C GLU A 27 3.30 -13.96 -8.89
N ARG A 28 4.49 -13.73 -8.31
CA ARG A 28 5.35 -12.58 -8.65
C ARG A 28 5.75 -12.60 -10.10
N SER A 29 6.18 -13.74 -10.61
CA SER A 29 6.58 -13.86 -12.02
C SER A 29 5.42 -13.55 -12.95
N THR A 30 4.25 -14.16 -12.72
CA THR A 30 3.06 -13.93 -13.53
C THR A 30 2.64 -12.46 -13.51
N LEU A 31 2.58 -11.87 -12.32
CA LEU A 31 2.14 -10.48 -12.16
C LEU A 31 3.12 -9.50 -12.81
N LEU A 32 4.41 -9.60 -12.50
CA LEU A 32 5.41 -8.62 -12.96
C LEU A 32 5.65 -8.73 -14.48
N THR A 33 5.57 -9.92 -15.06
CA THR A 33 5.64 -10.09 -16.52
C THR A 33 4.46 -9.43 -17.25
N ALA A 34 3.28 -9.32 -16.61
CA ALA A 34 2.11 -8.70 -17.24
C ALA A 34 2.23 -7.18 -17.41
N PHE A 35 3.02 -6.50 -16.57
CA PHE A 35 3.11 -5.03 -16.57
C PHE A 35 4.12 -4.45 -17.57
N GLY A 36 5.14 -5.20 -17.96
CA GLY A 36 6.20 -4.71 -18.83
C GLY A 36 7.00 -3.55 -18.21
N ASP A 37 7.39 -2.57 -19.04
CA ASP A 37 8.17 -1.40 -18.61
C ASP A 37 7.29 -0.32 -17.97
N LEU A 38 7.62 0.06 -16.73
CA LEU A 38 6.90 1.07 -15.96
C LEU A 38 7.58 2.44 -15.94
N ARG A 39 8.69 2.63 -16.66
CA ARG A 39 9.42 3.91 -16.72
C ARG A 39 8.50 5.10 -17.03
N GLY A 40 8.49 6.08 -16.13
CA GLY A 40 7.72 7.32 -16.29
C GLY A 40 6.21 7.17 -16.04
N LYS A 41 5.71 5.97 -15.74
CA LYS A 41 4.28 5.72 -15.52
C LYS A 41 3.86 5.96 -14.07
N SER A 42 2.56 6.21 -13.89
CA SER A 42 1.91 6.19 -12.58
C SER A 42 1.16 4.88 -12.39
N VAL A 43 1.31 4.24 -11.23
CA VAL A 43 0.68 2.96 -10.89
C VAL A 43 -0.27 3.11 -9.72
N LEU A 44 -1.45 2.46 -9.79
CA LEU A 44 -2.37 2.32 -8.67
C LEU A 44 -2.37 0.86 -8.19
N ASP A 45 -1.94 0.63 -6.96
CA ASP A 45 -1.94 -0.69 -6.31
C ASP A 45 -3.12 -0.78 -5.32
N VAL A 46 -4.12 -1.60 -5.64
CA VAL A 46 -5.31 -1.81 -4.82
C VAL A 46 -5.15 -3.10 -4.01
N ALA A 47 -5.47 -3.04 -2.72
CA ALA A 47 -5.15 -4.08 -1.74
C ALA A 47 -3.64 -4.30 -1.58
N ARG A 48 -2.91 -3.19 -1.48
CA ARG A 48 -1.43 -3.10 -1.46
C ARG A 48 -0.70 -3.93 -0.40
N GLY A 49 -1.41 -4.46 0.60
CA GLY A 49 -0.83 -5.19 1.73
C GLY A 49 0.30 -4.39 2.41
N THR A 50 1.44 -5.05 2.62
CA THR A 50 2.66 -4.47 3.19
C THR A 50 3.42 -3.52 2.24
N GLY A 51 2.85 -3.24 1.06
CA GLY A 51 3.54 -2.50 -0.01
C GLY A 51 4.53 -3.35 -0.80
N PHE A 52 4.44 -4.68 -0.75
CA PHE A 52 5.37 -5.58 -1.46
C PHE A 52 5.49 -5.26 -2.95
N TYR A 53 4.36 -5.16 -3.65
CA TYR A 53 4.35 -4.87 -5.08
C TYR A 53 4.57 -3.39 -5.39
N VAL A 54 4.13 -2.47 -4.51
CA VAL A 54 4.53 -1.06 -4.60
C VAL A 54 6.03 -0.88 -4.77
N ARG A 55 6.85 -1.61 -3.98
CA ARG A 55 8.32 -1.57 -4.10
C ARG A 55 8.81 -2.11 -5.44
N HIS A 56 8.22 -3.20 -5.94
CA HIS A 56 8.61 -3.76 -7.24
C HIS A 56 8.20 -2.84 -8.41
N PHE A 57 7.04 -2.18 -8.33
CA PHE A 57 6.64 -1.20 -9.33
C PHE A 57 7.57 0.01 -9.34
N HIS A 58 7.99 0.44 -8.15
CA HIS A 58 9.06 1.44 -8.03
C HIS A 58 10.32 0.93 -8.74
N ASP A 59 10.83 -0.26 -8.42
CA ASP A 59 12.07 -0.81 -9.01
C ASP A 59 11.99 -0.97 -10.55
N LEU A 60 10.80 -1.26 -11.08
CA LEU A 60 10.52 -1.32 -12.52
C LEU A 60 10.45 0.06 -13.21
N GLY A 61 10.67 1.15 -12.47
CA GLY A 61 10.82 2.50 -13.01
C GLY A 61 9.56 3.38 -12.94
N ALA A 62 8.51 2.96 -12.23
CA ALA A 62 7.35 3.82 -12.01
C ALA A 62 7.79 5.17 -11.41
N ALA A 63 7.29 6.27 -11.99
CA ALA A 63 7.56 7.62 -11.50
C ALA A 63 6.75 7.92 -10.24
N LYS A 64 5.55 7.33 -10.14
CA LYS A 64 4.63 7.49 -9.02
C LYS A 64 3.88 6.19 -8.76
N VAL A 65 3.74 5.80 -7.50
CA VAL A 65 2.88 4.69 -7.09
C VAL A 65 1.90 5.18 -6.04
N VAL A 66 0.61 4.97 -6.29
CA VAL A 66 -0.46 5.21 -5.33
C VAL A 66 -0.91 3.85 -4.82
N GLY A 67 -0.97 3.66 -3.52
CA GLY A 67 -1.48 2.43 -2.96
C GLY A 67 -2.74 2.64 -2.12
N VAL A 68 -3.63 1.66 -2.17
CA VAL A 68 -4.89 1.61 -1.41
C VAL A 68 -4.95 0.29 -0.66
N GLY A 69 -5.25 0.34 0.63
CA GLY A 69 -5.27 -0.83 1.51
C GLY A 69 -5.98 -0.52 2.81
N SER A 70 -6.22 -1.51 3.66
CA SER A 70 -6.90 -1.31 4.95
C SER A 70 -6.20 -0.23 5.78
N ALA A 71 -6.98 0.71 6.33
CA ALA A 71 -6.44 1.86 7.07
C ALA A 71 -5.99 1.53 8.51
N GLY A 72 -6.12 0.27 8.91
CA GLY A 72 -5.65 -0.23 10.21
C GLY A 72 -4.14 -0.49 10.24
N GLU A 73 -3.75 -1.29 11.23
CA GLU A 73 -2.41 -1.41 11.81
C GLU A 73 -1.31 -1.93 10.84
N MET A 74 -1.67 -2.50 9.68
CA MET A 74 -0.73 -2.80 8.58
C MET A 74 0.02 -1.58 8.02
N ILE A 75 -0.44 -0.37 8.35
CA ILE A 75 0.20 0.89 7.96
C ILE A 75 1.62 1.00 8.50
N GLY A 76 1.86 0.67 9.78
CA GLY A 76 3.17 0.85 10.42
C GLY A 76 4.25 -0.04 9.79
N TYR A 77 3.93 -1.32 9.62
CA TYR A 77 4.81 -2.27 8.92
C TYR A 77 5.12 -1.81 7.49
N ALA A 78 4.08 -1.42 6.75
CA ALA A 78 4.23 -0.98 5.37
C ALA A 78 5.13 0.26 5.27
N ASP A 79 5.01 1.23 6.16
CA ASP A 79 5.85 2.44 6.16
C ASP A 79 7.32 2.10 6.37
N GLY A 80 7.63 1.28 7.39
CA GLY A 80 9.00 0.82 7.60
C GLY A 80 9.57 0.09 6.38
N ALA A 81 8.75 -0.74 5.72
CA ALA A 81 9.16 -1.48 4.53
C ALA A 81 9.37 -0.57 3.29
N LEU A 82 8.52 0.42 3.08
CA LEU A 82 8.60 1.38 1.98
C LEU A 82 9.82 2.31 2.13
N THR A 83 10.07 2.82 3.34
CA THR A 83 11.24 3.65 3.63
C THR A 83 12.53 2.89 3.38
N ARG A 84 12.64 1.63 3.83
CA ARG A 84 13.83 0.79 3.58
C ARG A 84 14.09 0.53 2.10
N ALA A 85 13.07 0.62 1.25
CA ALA A 85 13.17 0.44 -0.18
C ALA A 85 13.46 1.73 -0.96
N GLY A 86 13.70 2.84 -0.26
CA GLY A 86 14.08 4.11 -0.87
C GLY A 86 12.92 4.86 -1.53
N LEU A 87 11.67 4.50 -1.25
CA LEU A 87 10.53 5.33 -1.65
C LEU A 87 10.51 6.58 -0.76
N ALA A 88 10.52 7.74 -1.41
CA ALA A 88 10.48 9.04 -0.75
C ALA A 88 9.06 9.63 -0.79
N GLU A 89 8.83 10.65 0.04
CA GLU A 89 7.60 11.46 0.05
C GLU A 89 6.30 10.62 0.15
N VAL A 90 6.32 9.60 1.02
CA VAL A 90 5.12 8.81 1.36
C VAL A 90 4.06 9.76 1.95
N THR A 91 3.12 10.19 1.12
CA THR A 91 2.09 11.14 1.48
C THR A 91 0.78 10.40 1.71
N ARG A 92 0.30 10.43 2.95
CA ARG A 92 -1.02 9.89 3.32
C ARG A 92 -2.09 10.90 2.91
N GLN A 93 -3.10 10.42 2.19
CA GLN A 93 -4.25 11.25 1.84
C GLN A 93 -5.24 11.21 3.01
N PRO A 94 -5.80 12.35 3.42
CA PRO A 94 -6.84 12.38 4.43
C PRO A 94 -8.07 11.60 3.95
N ALA A 95 -8.81 11.00 4.88
CA ALA A 95 -10.10 10.42 4.57
C ALA A 95 -11.08 11.55 4.22
N VAL A 96 -11.46 11.64 2.95
CA VAL A 96 -12.48 12.56 2.46
C VAL A 96 -13.79 11.79 2.35
N THR A 97 -14.87 12.37 2.85
CA THR A 97 -16.22 11.86 2.65
C THR A 97 -17.03 12.88 1.85
N PRO A 98 -18.07 12.44 1.12
CA PRO A 98 -18.96 13.33 0.37
C PRO A 98 -19.49 14.49 1.21
N ASP A 99 -19.64 15.64 0.55
CA ASP A 99 -20.42 16.77 1.03
C ASP A 99 -21.86 16.59 0.55
N ASP A 100 -22.63 15.77 1.27
CA ASP A 100 -24.01 15.47 0.97
C ASP A 100 -24.90 15.57 2.21
N GLU A 101 -26.21 15.44 2.01
CA GLU A 101 -27.25 15.60 3.04
C GLU A 101 -27.09 14.68 4.26
N ARG A 102 -26.28 13.61 4.15
CA ARG A 102 -26.03 12.69 5.27
C ARG A 102 -25.16 13.32 6.35
N GLY A 103 -24.37 14.33 6.00
CA GLY A 103 -23.65 15.19 6.94
C GLY A 103 -22.68 14.49 7.90
N GLU A 104 -22.29 15.20 8.96
CA GLU A 104 -21.31 14.73 9.94
C GLU A 104 -21.81 13.55 10.79
N GLU A 105 -23.12 13.45 11.03
CA GLU A 105 -23.69 12.35 11.81
C GLU A 105 -23.42 11.00 11.13
N PHE A 106 -23.61 10.93 9.82
CA PHE A 106 -23.35 9.71 9.05
C PHE A 106 -21.87 9.53 8.73
N TRP A 107 -21.18 10.59 8.28
CA TRP A 107 -19.81 10.48 7.76
C TRP A 107 -18.70 10.59 8.82
N GLY A 108 -18.96 11.23 9.94
CA GLY A 108 -17.99 11.46 11.02
C GLY A 108 -17.27 10.19 11.48
N PRO A 109 -17.97 9.05 11.70
CA PRO A 109 -17.33 7.78 12.03
C PRO A 109 -16.32 7.31 10.96
N SER A 110 -16.64 7.48 9.68
CA SER A 110 -15.76 7.06 8.57
C SER A 110 -14.51 7.93 8.45
N ARG A 111 -14.59 9.22 8.84
CA ARG A 111 -13.40 10.10 8.89
C ARG A 111 -12.48 9.75 10.06
N LYS A 112 -13.05 9.36 11.20
CA LYS A 112 -12.28 8.99 12.41
C LYS A 112 -11.63 7.62 12.30
N SER A 113 -12.32 6.66 11.68
CA SER A 113 -11.86 5.28 11.53
C SER A 113 -12.14 4.78 10.10
N PRO A 114 -11.38 5.24 9.10
CA PRO A 114 -11.58 4.85 7.72
C PRO A 114 -11.30 3.37 7.51
N SER A 115 -12.10 2.71 6.67
CA SER A 115 -11.89 1.28 6.34
C SER A 115 -10.64 1.05 5.48
N PHE A 116 -10.21 2.06 4.71
CA PHE A 116 -9.02 2.01 3.86
C PHE A 116 -8.23 3.33 3.92
N GLY A 117 -6.92 3.22 3.83
CA GLY A 117 -6.00 4.34 3.72
C GLY A 117 -5.43 4.42 2.31
N VAL A 118 -5.20 5.66 1.85
CA VAL A 118 -4.56 5.94 0.56
C VAL A 118 -3.21 6.59 0.83
N PHE A 119 -2.18 6.13 0.14
CA PHE A 119 -0.89 6.82 0.10
C PHE A 119 -0.43 7.02 -1.33
N THR A 120 0.34 8.08 -1.51
CA THR A 120 1.18 8.28 -2.69
C THR A 120 2.62 8.11 -2.25
N ALA A 121 3.43 7.44 -3.05
CA ALA A 121 4.87 7.48 -2.97
C ALA A 121 5.45 7.84 -4.33
N VAL A 122 6.48 8.68 -4.32
CA VAL A 122 7.21 9.06 -5.52
C VAL A 122 8.66 8.64 -5.40
N ARG A 123 9.31 8.45 -6.55
CA ARG A 123 10.75 8.23 -6.59
C ARG A 123 11.45 9.53 -6.20
N ALA A 124 12.42 9.47 -5.30
CA ALA A 124 13.28 10.62 -5.01
C ALA A 124 13.96 11.10 -6.31
N ALA A 125 14.03 12.41 -6.51
CA ALA A 125 14.86 12.96 -7.58
C ALA A 125 16.33 12.53 -7.36
N ALA A 126 16.96 12.03 -8.42
CA ALA A 126 18.35 11.58 -8.42
C ALA A 126 19.32 12.73 -8.21
#